data_AF-A0A3M1D9R3-F1
#
_entry.id   AF-A0A3M1D9R3-F1
#
_cell.length_a   1.000
_cell.length_b   1.000
_cell.length_c   1.000
_cell.angle_alpha   90.00
_cell.angle_beta   90.00
_cell.angle_gamma   90.00
#
_symmetry.space_group_name_H-M   'P 1'
#
loop_
_entity.id
_entity.type
_entity.pdbx_description
1 polymer ?
#
loop_
_entity_poly.entity_id
_entity_poly.type
_entity_poly.pdbx_seq_one_letter_code
_entity_poly.pdbx_strand_id
1 'polypeptide(L)' 'DCIGCGACVFVCPTDCIGMTEENGIRTIVRWNRKLPMKTCSACGRHFAPTFQLNKFSEWSGRGREFFDKCPDCR' A
#
# COMPACT_ATOMS: atom_id res chain seq x y z
N ASP A 1 -11.43 8.20 1.97
CA ASP A 1 -10.30 7.88 2.86
C ASP A 1 -9.00 7.63 2.10
N CYS A 2 -7.87 8.10 2.64
CA CYS A 2 -6.55 7.84 2.07
C CYS A 2 -6.19 6.35 2.19
N ILE A 3 -5.97 5.70 1.02
CA ILE A 3 -5.61 4.27 0.95
C ILE A 3 -4.10 4.00 1.03
N GLY A 4 -3.27 5.04 0.97
CA GLY A 4 -1.81 4.90 1.04
C GLY A 4 -1.15 4.40 -0.25
N CYS A 5 -1.77 4.61 -1.42
CA CYS A 5 -1.23 4.17 -2.72
C CYS A 5 0.05 4.91 -3.16
N GLY A 6 0.34 6.08 -2.58
CA GLY A 6 1.53 6.87 -2.90
C GLY A 6 1.43 7.66 -4.21
N ALA A 7 0.32 7.59 -4.95
CA ALA A 7 0.16 8.32 -6.21
C ALA A 7 0.34 9.84 -6.03
N CYS A 8 -0.21 10.41 -4.94
CA CYS A 8 -0.06 11.83 -4.62
C CYS A 8 1.39 12.24 -4.31
N VAL A 9 2.18 11.34 -3.72
CA VAL A 9 3.63 11.55 -3.47
C VAL A 9 4.37 11.57 -4.79
N PHE A 10 4.14 10.55 -5.63
CA PHE A 10 4.80 10.41 -6.93
C PHE A 10 4.55 11.57 -7.90
N VAL A 11 3.31 12.07 -7.95
CA VAL A 11 2.92 13.15 -8.87
C VAL A 11 3.24 14.56 -8.33
N CYS A 12 3.66 14.69 -7.07
CA CYS A 12 3.85 16.00 -6.45
C CYS A 12 5.07 16.73 -7.07
N PRO A 13 4.88 17.86 -7.78
CA PRO A 13 5.99 18.54 -8.45
C PRO A 13 6.89 19.31 -7.46
N THR A 14 6.40 19.59 -6.26
CA THR A 14 7.12 20.34 -5.22
C THR A 14 7.67 19.44 -4.12
N ASP A 15 7.45 18.12 -4.22
CA ASP A 15 7.87 17.12 -3.24
C ASP A 15 7.41 17.43 -1.79
N CYS A 16 6.26 18.11 -1.65
CA CYS A 16 5.74 18.52 -0.34
C CYS A 16 4.98 17.41 0.40
N ILE A 17 4.87 16.23 -0.21
CA ILE A 17 4.14 15.07 0.34
C ILE A 17 5.12 13.91 0.50
N GLY A 18 5.64 13.70 1.71
CA GLY A 18 6.54 12.58 1.99
C GLY A 18 5.79 11.24 2.18
N MET A 19 6.49 10.15 1.87
CA MET A 19 6.08 8.77 2.17
C MET A 19 7.25 7.98 2.74
N THR A 20 7.05 7.30 3.86
CA THR A 20 8.04 6.41 4.46
C THR A 20 7.47 5.01 4.69
N GLU A 21 8.34 4.01 4.71
CA GLU A 21 7.99 2.63 5.00
C GLU A 21 8.96 2.06 6.02
N GLU A 22 8.49 1.90 7.26
CA GLU A 22 9.33 1.47 8.38
C GLU A 22 8.57 0.41 9.19
N ASN A 23 9.24 -0.68 9.55
CA ASN A 23 8.68 -1.76 10.38
C ASN A 23 7.31 -2.29 9.88
N GLY A 24 7.15 -2.40 8.56
CA GLY A 24 5.89 -2.87 7.97
C GLY A 24 4.75 -1.84 8.04
N ILE A 25 5.04 -0.56 8.27
CA ILE A 25 4.06 0.52 8.28
C ILE A 25 4.44 1.54 7.21
N ARG A 26 3.49 1.86 6.33
CA ARG A 26 3.60 2.99 5.42
C ARG A 26 3.00 4.23 6.07
N THR A 27 3.75 5.32 6.08
CA THR A 27 3.29 6.61 6.58
C THR A 27 3.27 7.64 5.46
N ILE A 28 2.11 8.28 5.24
CA ILE A 28 2.04 9.48 4.41
C ILE A 28 2.23 10.70 5.32
N VAL A 29 3.41 11.32 5.23
CA VAL A 29 3.95 12.29 6.20
C VAL A 29 3.03 13.50 6.33
N ARG A 30 2.58 14.06 5.20
CA ARG A 30 1.78 15.29 5.15
C ARG A 30 0.48 15.23 5.98
N TRP A 31 -0.08 14.03 6.14
CA TRP A 31 -1.33 13.77 6.87
C TRP A 31 -1.13 12.91 8.11
N ASN A 32 0.10 12.56 8.47
CA ASN A 32 0.43 11.60 9.53
C ASN A 32 -0.41 10.29 9.44
N ARG A 33 -0.70 9.86 8.20
CA ARG A 33 -1.55 8.68 7.96
C ARG A 33 -0.68 7.44 7.95
N LYS A 34 -0.80 6.64 9.01
CA LYS A 34 -0.08 5.36 9.17
C LYS A 34 -0.97 4.20 8.73
N LEU A 35 -0.42 3.30 7.93
CA LEU A 35 -1.12 2.15 7.37
C LEU A 35 -0.24 0.89 7.47
N PRO A 36 -0.76 -0.22 8.03
CA PRO A 36 -0.01 -1.47 8.06
C PRO A 36 0.11 -2.06 6.66
N MET A 37 1.30 -2.56 6.35
CA MET A 37 1.65 -3.22 5.11
C MET A 37 1.34 -4.71 5.19
N LYS A 38 0.84 -5.27 4.09
CA LYS A 38 0.67 -6.70 3.95
C LYS A 38 1.99 -7.36 3.55
N THR A 39 2.21 -8.54 4.10
CA THR A 39 3.35 -9.41 3.80
C THR A 39 2.95 -10.43 2.75
N CYS A 40 3.78 -10.62 1.73
CA CYS A 40 3.57 -11.63 0.70
C CYS A 40 3.65 -13.03 1.32
N SER A 41 2.66 -13.90 1.05
CA SER A 41 2.67 -15.29 1.54
C SER A 41 3.75 -16.17 0.89
N ALA A 42 4.27 -15.80 -0.28
CA ALA A 42 5.28 -16.58 -1.01
C ALA A 42 6.73 -16.19 -0.67
N CYS A 43 7.03 -14.89 -0.55
CA CYS A 43 8.40 -14.41 -0.38
C CYS A 43 8.65 -13.61 0.90
N GLY A 44 7.61 -13.34 1.70
CA GLY A 44 7.76 -12.64 2.99
C GLY A 44 8.01 -11.13 2.90
N ARG A 45 8.04 -10.52 1.70
CA ARG A 45 8.24 -9.07 1.55
C ARG A 45 6.97 -8.27 1.86
N HIS A 46 7.13 -7.09 2.46
CA HIS A 46 6.07 -6.08 2.50
C HIS A 46 5.89 -5.47 1.11
N PHE A 47 4.66 -5.30 0.64
CA PHE A 47 4.44 -4.84 -0.75
C PHE A 47 3.34 -3.78 -0.93
N ALA A 48 2.29 -3.78 -0.11
CA ALA A 48 1.27 -2.74 -0.18
C ALA A 48 0.49 -2.63 1.15
N PRO A 49 -0.12 -1.48 1.46
CA PRO A 49 -1.02 -1.34 2.59
C PRO A 49 -2.20 -2.31 2.53
N THR A 50 -2.53 -2.96 3.65
CA THR A 50 -3.68 -3.88 3.72
C THR A 50 -4.99 -3.16 3.35
N PHE A 51 -5.12 -1.90 3.75
CA PHE A 51 -6.30 -1.09 3.42
C PHE A 51 -6.42 -0.81 1.91
N GLN A 52 -5.31 -0.59 1.22
CA GLN A 52 -5.30 -0.46 -0.24
C GLN A 52 -5.76 -1.75 -0.92
N LEU A 53 -5.24 -2.90 -0.48
CA LEU A 53 -5.57 -4.20 -1.06
C LEU A 53 -7.04 -4.57 -0.85
N ASN A 54 -7.60 -4.28 0.32
CA ASN A 54 -9.02 -4.49 0.59
C ASN A 54 -9.90 -3.66 -0.35
N LYS A 55 -9.57 -2.37 -0.55
CA LYS A 55 -10.30 -1.51 -1.49
C LYS A 55 -10.15 -1.98 -2.93
N PHE A 56 -8.98 -2.46 -3.32
CA PHE A 56 -8.79 -3.01 -4.66
C PHE A 56 -9.56 -4.31 -4.87
N SER A 57 -9.68 -5.17 -3.85
CA SER A 57 -10.52 -6.37 -3.92
C SER A 57 -11.99 -6.02 -4.09
N GLU A 58 -12.50 -5.02 -3.36
CA GLU A 58 -13.85 -4.49 -3.52
C GLU A 58 -14.09 -3.94 -4.94
N TRP A 59 -13.15 -3.16 -5.49
CA TRP A 59 -13.33 -2.47 -6.78
C TRP A 59 -13.10 -3.36 -8.01
N SER A 60 -12.17 -4.31 -7.92
CA SER A 60 -11.77 -5.14 -9.07
C SER A 60 -12.62 -6.40 -9.23
N GLY A 61 -13.47 -6.73 -8.26
CA GLY A 61 -14.19 -8.00 -8.21
C GLY A 61 -13.28 -9.23 -8.06
N ARG A 62 -11.98 -9.03 -7.77
CA ARG A 62 -11.03 -10.12 -7.53
C ARG A 62 -11.08 -10.56 -6.07
N GLY A 63 -11.07 -11.87 -5.85
CA GLY A 63 -11.04 -12.46 -4.52
C GLY A 63 -9.84 -12.01 -3.70
N ARG A 64 -9.97 -12.01 -2.37
CA ARG A 64 -8.94 -11.55 -1.43
C ARG A 64 -7.63 -12.34 -1.57
N GLU A 65 -7.72 -13.61 -1.94
CA GLU A 65 -6.58 -14.50 -2.18
C GLU A 65 -5.62 -13.97 -3.27
N PHE A 66 -6.15 -13.29 -4.28
CA PHE A 66 -5.34 -12.65 -5.32
C PHE A 66 -4.38 -11.61 -4.73
N PHE A 67 -4.76 -10.99 -3.61
CA PHE A 67 -4.00 -9.96 -2.92
C PHE A 67 -3.18 -10.53 -1.74
N ASP A 68 -3.00 -11.85 -1.64
CA ASP A 68 -2.08 -12.47 -0.67
C ASP A 68 -0.64 -12.54 -1.18
N LYS A 69 -0.46 -12.53 -2.51
CA LYS A 69 0.84 -12.55 -3.17
C LYS A 69 1.17 -11.16 -3.73
N CYS A 70 2.45 -10.80 -3.68
CA CYS A 70 2.92 -9.56 -4.27
C CYS A 70 2.90 -9.64 -5.82
N PRO A 71 2.96 -8.50 -6.53
CA PRO A 71 2.92 -8.47 -7.99
C PRO A 71 4.00 -9.29 -8.71
N ASP A 72 5.10 -9.62 -8.04
CA ASP A 72 6.22 -10.41 -8.62
C ASP A 72 6.06 -11.92 -8.36
N CYS A 73 5.23 -12.32 -7.39
CA CYS A 73 5.02 -13.73 -7.03
C CYS A 73 3.64 -14.28 -7.47
N ARG A 74 2.88 -13.48 -8.22
CA ARG A 74 1.56 -13.84 -8.74
C ARG A 74 1.66 -14.41 -10.15
#